data_AF-A0A8E0VF73-F1
#
_entry.id   AF-A0A8E0VF73-F1
#
_cell.length_a   1.000
_cell.length_b   1.000
_cell.length_c   1.000
_cell.angle_alpha   90.00
_cell.angle_beta   90.00
_cell.angle_gamma   90.00
#
_symmetry.space_group_name_H-M   'P 1'
#
loop_
_entity.id
_entity.type
_entity.pdbx_description
1 polymer ?
#
loop_
_entity_poly.entity_id
_entity_poly.type
_entity_poly.pdbx_seq_one_letter_code
_entity_poly.pdbx_strand_id
1 'polypeptide(L)'
;MSRIQYVGRQSQHFFGKYLSEIVRNLKDRGRGRVLIKETEAANYSEPCFYVIDHAIPVMSDKTHVRCRLWARRVFRGRDLGVCQILRTHEPDWRLAHPDEAERLLQAASDPRNAAPDVPVRCVAPMPPLLAVYLRRRGSLPPEVLKKADAAAAALSTSEHPRTAEQKEADGLLLLTKIPWNPELCQVPVVPSEEEQGRIHPPCAVASSDDLIVKPNLDRDKYYIRRSDAPGLYWKVILEQKSLSSENPSEVNPIK
;
A
#
# COMPACT_ATOMS: atom_id res chain seq x y z
N MET A 1 30.09 28.27 1.80
CA MET A 1 29.78 26.81 1.85
C MET A 1 28.28 26.64 1.64
N SER A 2 27.83 25.74 0.75
CA SER A 2 26.39 25.58 0.49
C SER A 2 25.62 25.11 1.73
N ARG A 3 24.55 25.81 2.08
CA ARG A 3 23.70 25.46 3.24
C ARG A 3 22.68 24.41 2.82
N ILE A 4 22.76 23.22 3.40
CA ILE A 4 21.82 22.11 3.14
C ILE A 4 20.71 22.15 4.19
N GLN A 5 19.46 22.32 3.74
CA GLN A 5 18.27 22.23 4.59
C GLN A 5 17.44 21.02 4.19
N TYR A 6 16.97 20.24 5.15
CA TYR A 6 16.04 19.15 4.91
C TYR A 6 14.62 19.71 4.84
N VAL A 7 13.95 19.53 3.71
CA VAL A 7 12.58 20.01 3.48
C VAL A 7 11.70 18.83 3.10
N GLY A 8 10.71 18.53 3.92
CA GLY A 8 9.77 17.43 3.69
C GLY A 8 9.24 16.86 5.01
N ARG A 9 8.21 16.01 4.92
CA ARG A 9 7.76 15.23 6.06
C ARG A 9 8.57 13.93 6.09
N GLN A 10 9.22 13.66 7.22
CA GLN A 10 9.84 12.36 7.43
C GLN A 10 8.73 11.30 7.42
N SER A 11 8.90 10.24 6.62
CA SER A 11 8.01 9.09 6.68
C SER A 11 8.22 8.39 8.02
N GLN A 12 7.22 8.43 8.90
CA GLN A 12 7.30 7.78 10.21
C GLN A 12 7.31 6.24 10.11
N HIS A 13 6.81 5.69 9.00
CA HIS A 13 6.54 4.25 8.87
C HIS A 13 7.35 3.56 7.77
N PHE A 14 8.04 4.30 6.90
CA PHE A 14 8.77 3.73 5.77
C PHE A 14 10.25 4.07 5.88
N PHE A 15 11.08 3.03 5.94
CA PHE A 15 12.53 3.14 6.18
C PHE A 15 13.37 2.56 5.03
N GLY A 16 12.73 2.10 3.95
CA GLY A 16 13.38 1.42 2.83
C GLY A 16 13.59 2.30 1.59
N LYS A 17 14.02 1.64 0.51
CA LYS A 17 14.17 2.24 -0.82
C LYS A 17 12.96 1.90 -1.69
N TYR A 18 12.84 2.61 -2.82
CA TYR A 18 11.87 2.23 -3.83
C TYR A 18 12.30 0.96 -4.55
N LEU A 19 11.31 0.12 -4.82
CA LEU A 19 11.54 -1.13 -5.51
C LEU A 19 12.06 -0.92 -6.94
N SER A 20 11.57 0.11 -7.63
CA SER A 20 12.03 0.46 -8.97
C SER A 20 13.51 0.83 -9.01
N GLU A 21 14.01 1.52 -7.99
CA GLU A 21 15.42 1.92 -7.86
C GLU A 21 16.32 0.71 -7.64
N ILE A 22 15.93 -0.21 -6.74
CA ILE A 22 16.68 -1.45 -6.48
C ILE A 22 16.77 -2.26 -7.77
N VAL A 23 15.63 -2.54 -8.39
CA VAL A 23 15.53 -3.38 -9.59
C VAL A 23 16.28 -2.77 -10.78
N ARG A 24 16.28 -1.43 -10.93
CA ARG A 24 16.98 -0.74 -12.01
C ARG A 24 18.50 -0.85 -11.91
N ASN A 25 19.03 -0.88 -10.69
CA ASN A 25 20.47 -0.91 -10.45
C ASN A 25 21.06 -2.33 -10.54
N LEU A 26 20.22 -3.37 -10.60
CA LEU A 26 20.65 -4.76 -10.68
C LEU A 26 20.68 -5.26 -12.14
N LYS A 27 21.67 -6.12 -12.43
CA LYS A 27 21.72 -6.86 -13.69
C LYS A 27 20.48 -7.75 -13.83
N ASP A 28 19.95 -7.86 -15.04
CA ASP A 28 18.76 -8.66 -15.37
C ASP A 28 17.56 -8.35 -14.47
N ARG A 29 17.46 -7.09 -14.02
CA ARG A 29 16.40 -6.61 -13.11
C ARG A 29 16.36 -7.36 -11.77
N GLY A 30 17.48 -7.97 -11.37
CA GLY A 30 17.61 -8.65 -10.08
C GLY A 30 16.89 -10.00 -10.00
N ARG A 31 16.61 -10.67 -11.13
CA ARG A 31 16.00 -12.01 -11.13
C ARG A 31 16.72 -12.98 -10.18
N GLY A 32 15.95 -13.69 -9.37
CA GLY A 32 16.44 -14.63 -8.35
C GLY A 32 16.94 -14.01 -7.05
N ARG A 33 16.99 -12.67 -6.94
CA ARG A 33 17.42 -12.00 -5.71
C ARG A 33 16.28 -11.90 -4.70
N VAL A 34 16.65 -11.93 -3.42
CA VAL A 34 15.71 -11.84 -2.30
C VAL A 34 15.54 -10.38 -1.88
N LEU A 35 14.29 -9.96 -1.77
CA LEU A 35 13.86 -8.68 -1.26
C LEU A 35 13.13 -8.87 0.06
N ILE A 36 13.28 -7.88 0.95
CA ILE A 36 12.62 -7.85 2.24
C ILE A 36 11.87 -6.52 2.34
N LYS A 37 10.66 -6.61 2.86
CA LYS A 37 9.83 -5.44 3.16
C LYS A 37 9.97 -5.13 4.65
N GLU A 38 10.53 -3.98 5.00
CA GLU A 38 10.93 -3.69 6.38
C GLU A 38 9.73 -3.63 7.33
N THR A 39 8.59 -3.10 6.89
CA THR A 39 7.37 -3.11 7.70
C THR A 39 6.91 -4.54 8.02
N GLU A 40 7.01 -5.47 7.06
CA GLU A 40 6.61 -6.86 7.30
C GLU A 40 7.61 -7.58 8.21
N ALA A 41 8.92 -7.34 8.02
CA ALA A 41 9.97 -7.90 8.86
C ALA A 41 9.95 -7.35 10.29
N ALA A 42 9.49 -6.12 10.50
CA ALA A 42 9.33 -5.53 11.83
C ALA A 42 8.08 -6.07 12.55
N ASN A 43 6.99 -6.35 11.81
CA ASN A 43 5.72 -6.81 12.37
C ASN A 43 5.72 -8.30 12.72
N TYR A 44 6.46 -9.12 11.97
CA TYR A 44 6.45 -10.57 12.09
C TYR A 44 7.86 -11.10 12.35
N SER A 45 8.01 -11.93 13.38
CA SER A 45 9.27 -12.61 13.67
C SER A 45 9.54 -13.77 12.72
N GLU A 46 8.51 -14.28 12.05
CA GLU A 46 8.63 -15.36 11.07
C GLU A 46 9.23 -14.86 9.76
N PRO A 47 9.94 -15.72 8.98
CA PRO A 47 10.60 -15.29 7.76
C PRO A 47 9.58 -14.78 6.73
N CYS A 48 9.74 -13.52 6.34
CA CYS A 48 8.93 -12.82 5.33
C CYS A 48 9.84 -12.21 4.27
N PHE A 49 9.79 -12.73 3.05
CA PHE A 49 10.63 -12.25 1.95
C PHE A 49 10.03 -12.57 0.58
N TYR A 50 10.64 -11.97 -0.44
CA TYR A 50 10.19 -12.05 -1.82
C TYR A 50 11.36 -12.43 -2.71
N VAL A 51 11.20 -13.46 -3.54
CA VAL A 51 12.22 -13.83 -4.55
C VAL A 51 11.78 -13.28 -5.90
N ILE A 52 12.55 -12.36 -6.47
CA ILE A 52 12.22 -11.73 -7.75
C ILE A 52 12.19 -12.79 -8.87
N ASP A 53 11.09 -12.87 -9.62
CA ASP A 53 11.07 -13.65 -10.86
C ASP A 53 11.27 -12.73 -12.08
N HIS A 54 10.43 -11.71 -12.23
CA HIS A 54 10.59 -10.73 -13.30
C HIS A 54 10.01 -9.36 -12.93
N ALA A 55 10.60 -8.31 -13.49
CA ALA A 55 10.21 -6.93 -13.21
C ALA A 55 10.13 -6.10 -14.49
N ILE A 56 9.04 -5.36 -14.65
CA ILE A 56 8.77 -4.49 -15.79
C ILE A 56 8.59 -3.05 -15.26
N PRO A 57 9.48 -2.11 -15.65
CA PRO A 57 9.29 -0.70 -15.29
C PRO A 57 8.06 -0.12 -16.01
N VAL A 58 7.30 0.72 -15.31
CA VAL A 58 6.15 1.39 -15.91
C VAL A 58 6.64 2.63 -16.64
N MET A 59 6.79 2.55 -17.97
CA MET A 59 7.37 3.63 -18.77
C MET A 59 6.49 4.90 -18.82
N SER A 60 5.19 4.78 -18.56
CA SER A 60 4.27 5.93 -18.52
C SER A 60 4.43 6.78 -17.26
N ASP A 61 5.12 6.28 -16.22
CA ASP A 61 5.36 7.02 -14.99
C ASP A 61 6.58 7.93 -15.12
N LYS A 62 6.34 9.25 -15.24
CA LYS A 62 7.39 10.29 -15.29
C LYS A 62 8.27 10.31 -14.05
N THR A 63 7.78 9.79 -12.92
CA THR A 63 8.55 9.76 -11.67
C THR A 63 9.50 8.56 -11.59
N HIS A 64 9.32 7.56 -12.47
CA HIS A 64 10.07 6.30 -12.49
C HIS A 64 10.05 5.54 -11.15
N VAL A 65 9.07 5.82 -10.28
CA VAL A 65 8.93 5.18 -8.96
C VAL A 65 8.17 3.86 -9.09
N ARG A 66 7.26 3.74 -10.05
CA ARG A 66 6.40 2.56 -10.20
C ARG A 66 7.03 1.49 -11.08
N CYS A 67 6.95 0.25 -10.62
CA CYS A 67 7.25 -0.94 -11.41
C CYS A 67 6.16 -2.01 -11.22
N ARG A 68 6.00 -2.89 -12.20
CA ARG A 68 5.24 -4.13 -12.06
C ARG A 68 6.26 -5.23 -11.77
N LEU A 69 6.17 -5.81 -10.58
CA LEU A 69 7.08 -6.86 -10.12
C LEU A 69 6.27 -8.13 -9.86
N TRP A 70 6.77 -9.25 -10.36
CA TRP A 70 6.31 -10.57 -9.99
C TRP A 70 7.42 -11.25 -9.20
N ALA A 71 7.05 -11.77 -8.04
CA ALA A 71 7.98 -12.42 -7.13
C ALA A 71 7.29 -13.59 -6.45
N ARG A 72 8.08 -14.63 -6.12
CA ARG A 72 7.65 -15.69 -5.22
C ARG A 72 7.57 -15.13 -3.82
N ARG A 73 6.38 -15.10 -3.23
CA ARG A 73 6.14 -14.52 -1.91
C ARG A 73 6.18 -15.60 -0.84
N VAL A 74 7.13 -15.48 0.08
CA VAL A 74 7.15 -16.28 1.30
C VAL A 74 6.67 -15.38 2.44
N PHE A 75 5.51 -15.70 3.01
CA PHE A 75 4.90 -14.91 4.07
C PHE A 75 4.74 -15.78 5.33
N ARG A 76 5.36 -15.33 6.43
CA ARG A 76 5.38 -16.03 7.72
C ARG A 76 5.77 -17.51 7.60
N GLY A 77 6.83 -17.77 6.82
CA GLY A 77 7.35 -19.10 6.52
C GLY A 77 6.51 -19.94 5.56
N ARG A 78 5.43 -19.41 4.99
CA ARG A 78 4.62 -20.11 3.98
C ARG A 78 4.86 -19.57 2.59
N ASP A 79 5.08 -20.46 1.65
CA ASP A 79 5.19 -20.10 0.25
C ASP A 79 3.81 -19.91 -0.37
N LEU A 80 3.53 -18.68 -0.82
CA LEU A 80 2.30 -18.30 -1.51
C LEU A 80 2.44 -18.39 -3.03
N GLY A 81 3.60 -18.84 -3.53
CA GLY A 81 3.90 -18.94 -4.95
C GLY A 81 4.22 -17.59 -5.58
N VAL A 82 4.27 -17.57 -6.91
CA VAL A 82 4.58 -16.37 -7.69
C VAL A 82 3.34 -15.49 -7.81
N CYS A 83 3.39 -14.31 -7.21
CA CYS A 83 2.32 -13.33 -7.26
C CYS A 83 2.83 -11.96 -7.70
N GLN A 84 1.94 -11.16 -8.27
CA GLN A 84 2.23 -9.77 -8.55
C GLN A 84 2.28 -8.99 -7.23
N ILE A 85 3.36 -8.26 -7.03
CA ILE A 85 3.56 -7.46 -5.83
C ILE A 85 2.76 -6.16 -5.95
N LEU A 86 1.90 -5.93 -4.96
CA LEU A 86 1.13 -4.69 -4.83
C LEU A 86 1.96 -3.62 -4.14
N ARG A 87 1.59 -2.35 -4.35
CA ARG A 87 2.20 -1.19 -3.68
C ARG A 87 3.72 -1.07 -3.85
N THR A 88 4.21 -1.38 -5.05
CA THR A 88 5.63 -1.25 -5.42
C THR A 88 6.18 0.17 -5.32
N HIS A 89 5.31 1.18 -5.21
CA HIS A 89 5.66 2.58 -5.01
C HIS A 89 5.95 2.94 -3.55
N GLU A 90 5.65 2.07 -2.58
CA GLU A 90 5.99 2.31 -1.18
C GLU A 90 7.51 2.16 -1.00
N PRO A 91 8.19 3.12 -0.36
CA PRO A 91 9.63 3.04 -0.12
C PRO A 91 9.94 2.21 1.14
N ASP A 92 9.65 0.91 1.08
CA ASP A 92 9.78 0.03 2.23
C ASP A 92 10.66 -1.20 1.94
N TRP A 93 11.32 -1.18 0.78
CA TRP A 93 12.01 -2.34 0.26
C TRP A 93 13.49 -2.24 0.55
N ARG A 94 14.09 -3.37 0.92
CA ARG A 94 15.53 -3.55 0.91
C ARG A 94 15.91 -4.81 0.15
N LEU A 95 17.08 -4.78 -0.45
CA LEU A 95 17.71 -5.95 -1.03
C LEU A 95 18.45 -6.70 0.07
N ALA A 96 18.16 -7.99 0.23
CA ALA A 96 18.87 -8.81 1.20
C ALA A 96 20.33 -9.02 0.78
N HIS A 97 21.24 -9.05 1.76
CA HIS A 97 22.60 -9.54 1.52
C HIS A 97 22.55 -11.03 1.13
N PRO A 98 23.43 -11.55 0.26
CA PRO A 98 23.44 -12.98 -0.11
C PRO A 98 23.39 -13.93 1.09
N ASP A 99 24.25 -13.73 2.09
CA ASP A 99 24.28 -14.58 3.29
C ASP A 99 22.99 -14.48 4.14
N GLU A 100 22.33 -13.33 4.11
CA GLU A 100 21.02 -13.17 4.76
C GLU A 100 19.92 -13.86 3.96
N ALA A 101 19.97 -13.75 2.63
CA ALA A 101 19.05 -14.43 1.73
C ALA A 101 19.11 -15.95 1.91
N GLU A 102 20.30 -16.52 1.98
CA GLU A 102 20.49 -17.96 2.23
C GLU A 102 19.91 -18.40 3.57
N ARG A 103 20.19 -17.63 4.65
CA ARG A 103 19.62 -17.89 5.98
C ARG A 103 18.09 -17.85 5.96
N LEU A 104 17.49 -16.88 5.27
CA LEU A 104 16.04 -16.77 5.15
C LEU A 104 15.43 -17.92 4.35
N LEU A 105 16.09 -18.34 3.26
CA LEU A 105 15.65 -19.48 2.45
C LEU A 105 15.74 -20.79 3.24
N GLN A 106 16.81 -20.99 4.01
CA GLN A 106 16.94 -22.13 4.93
C GLN A 106 15.86 -22.08 6.01
N ALA A 107 15.66 -20.93 6.65
CA ALA A 107 14.65 -20.76 7.68
C ALA A 107 13.23 -21.03 7.18
N ALA A 108 12.92 -20.65 5.94
CA ALA A 108 11.62 -20.93 5.31
C ALA A 108 11.46 -22.39 4.85
N SER A 109 12.55 -23.12 4.67
CA SER A 109 12.50 -24.56 4.34
C SER A 109 12.06 -25.39 5.54
N ASP A 110 12.33 -24.91 6.76
CA ASP A 110 11.92 -25.54 8.00
C ASP A 110 10.47 -25.17 8.36
N PRO A 111 9.51 -26.13 8.34
CA PRO A 111 8.10 -25.84 8.63
C PRO A 111 7.86 -25.42 10.09
N ARG A 112 8.83 -25.66 10.98
CA ARG A 112 8.79 -25.23 12.40
C ARG A 112 8.88 -23.72 12.57
N ASN A 113 9.48 -23.02 11.60
CA ASN A 113 9.62 -21.57 11.63
C ASN A 113 8.42 -20.87 10.98
N ALA A 114 7.49 -21.64 10.40
CA ALA A 114 6.26 -21.09 9.85
C ALA A 114 5.27 -20.74 10.97
N ALA A 115 4.46 -19.71 10.73
CA ALA A 115 3.43 -19.32 11.68
C ALA A 115 2.44 -20.48 11.93
N PRO A 116 2.01 -20.70 13.19
CA PRO A 116 1.06 -21.75 13.52
C PRO A 116 -0.28 -21.51 12.83
N ASP A 117 -0.92 -22.59 12.38
CA ASP A 117 -2.31 -22.54 11.91
C ASP A 117 -3.24 -22.27 13.08
N VAL A 118 -3.79 -21.05 13.13
CA VAL A 118 -4.85 -20.69 14.07
C VAL A 118 -6.19 -21.04 13.42
N PRO A 119 -6.95 -22.03 13.93
CA PRO A 119 -8.25 -22.35 13.38
C PRO A 119 -9.20 -21.18 13.62
N VAL A 120 -9.52 -20.46 12.55
CA VAL A 120 -10.54 -19.40 12.59
C VAL A 120 -11.90 -20.07 12.50
N ARG A 121 -12.82 -19.69 13.39
CA ARG A 121 -14.22 -20.10 13.26
C ARG A 121 -14.79 -19.46 11.99
N CYS A 122 -14.97 -20.26 10.94
CA CYS A 122 -15.54 -19.82 9.66
C CYS A 122 -17.03 -19.45 9.73
N VAL A 123 -17.63 -19.56 10.91
CA VAL A 123 -19.01 -19.18 11.19
C VAL A 123 -18.97 -18.00 12.14
N ALA A 124 -19.31 -16.82 11.62
CA ALA A 124 -19.60 -15.65 12.43
C ALA A 124 -21.09 -15.65 12.83
N PRO A 125 -21.43 -15.20 14.04
CA PRO A 125 -22.81 -14.95 14.40
C PRO A 125 -23.40 -13.85 13.50
N MET A 126 -24.63 -14.05 13.01
CA MET A 126 -25.35 -13.01 12.28
C MET A 126 -25.65 -11.81 13.20
N PRO A 127 -25.52 -10.55 12.72
CA PRO A 127 -25.93 -9.39 13.49
C PRO A 127 -27.40 -9.47 13.95
N PRO A 128 -27.72 -9.05 15.19
CA PRO A 128 -29.02 -9.34 15.82
C PRO A 128 -30.21 -8.71 15.09
N LEU A 129 -30.04 -7.52 14.50
CA LEU A 129 -31.12 -6.88 13.74
C LEU A 129 -31.40 -7.62 12.42
N LEU A 130 -30.35 -8.05 11.72
CA LEU A 130 -30.47 -8.82 10.48
C LEU A 130 -31.15 -10.17 10.74
N ALA A 131 -30.81 -10.79 11.86
CA ALA A 131 -31.42 -12.03 12.33
C ALA A 131 -32.94 -11.91 12.49
N VAL A 132 -33.39 -10.89 13.23
CA VAL A 132 -34.82 -10.61 13.45
C VAL A 132 -35.52 -10.28 12.13
N TYR A 133 -34.89 -9.49 11.28
CA TYR A 133 -35.44 -9.10 9.98
C TYR A 133 -35.68 -10.31 9.06
N LEU A 134 -34.68 -11.18 8.91
CA LEU A 134 -34.77 -12.37 8.05
C LEU A 134 -35.76 -13.41 8.62
N ARG A 135 -35.84 -13.55 9.95
CA ARG A 135 -36.84 -14.40 10.61
C ARG A 135 -38.26 -13.91 10.35
N ARG A 136 -38.50 -12.60 10.43
CA ARG A 136 -39.82 -11.98 10.11
C ARG A 136 -40.20 -12.13 8.63
N ARG A 137 -39.22 -12.08 7.73
CA ARG A 137 -39.45 -12.28 6.28
C ARG A 137 -39.63 -13.74 5.87
N GLY A 138 -39.40 -14.70 6.77
CA GLY A 138 -39.49 -16.13 6.43
C GLY A 138 -38.43 -16.59 5.41
N SER A 139 -37.34 -15.82 5.23
CA SER A 139 -36.30 -16.14 4.24
C SER A 139 -35.29 -17.19 4.72
N LEU A 140 -35.41 -17.64 5.98
CA LEU A 140 -34.53 -18.62 6.60
C LEU A 140 -35.09 -20.04 6.43
N PRO A 141 -34.26 -21.04 6.08
CA PRO A 141 -34.72 -22.42 5.99
C PRO A 141 -35.29 -22.91 7.33
N PRO A 142 -36.42 -23.66 7.33
CA PRO A 142 -37.08 -24.09 8.55
C PRO A 142 -36.22 -25.00 9.43
N GLU A 143 -35.30 -25.77 8.82
CA GLU A 143 -34.34 -26.60 9.57
C GLU A 143 -33.35 -25.78 10.40
N VAL A 144 -32.93 -24.62 9.88
CA VAL A 144 -32.01 -23.71 10.57
C VAL A 144 -32.70 -23.09 11.77
N LEU A 145 -33.98 -22.70 11.60
CA LEU A 145 -34.81 -22.19 12.70
C LEU A 145 -34.99 -23.22 13.80
N LYS A 146 -35.28 -24.49 13.46
CA LYS A 146 -35.41 -25.57 14.46
C LYS A 146 -34.12 -25.81 15.24
N LYS A 147 -32.98 -25.82 14.57
CA LYS A 147 -31.66 -25.94 15.23
C LYS A 147 -31.36 -24.74 16.12
N ALA A 148 -31.74 -23.55 15.67
CA ALA A 148 -31.58 -22.32 16.44
C ALA A 148 -32.49 -22.33 17.69
N ASP A 149 -33.77 -22.61 17.54
CA ASP A 149 -34.71 -22.65 18.66
C ASP A 149 -34.35 -23.78 19.65
N ALA A 150 -33.85 -24.93 19.17
CA ALA A 150 -33.33 -26.01 20.03
C ALA A 150 -32.06 -25.62 20.79
N ALA A 151 -31.13 -24.91 20.15
CA ALA A 151 -29.95 -24.37 20.82
C ALA A 151 -30.35 -23.28 21.84
N ALA A 152 -31.29 -22.39 21.51
CA ALA A 152 -31.83 -21.40 22.45
C ALA A 152 -32.53 -22.04 23.65
N ALA A 153 -33.28 -23.13 23.44
CA ALA A 153 -33.92 -23.90 24.50
C ALA A 153 -32.88 -24.57 25.42
N ALA A 154 -31.85 -25.21 24.85
CA ALA A 154 -30.75 -25.79 25.61
C ALA A 154 -29.96 -24.75 26.43
N LEU A 155 -29.91 -23.49 25.96
CA LEU A 155 -29.25 -22.37 26.63
C LEU A 155 -30.08 -21.76 27.77
N SER A 156 -31.41 -21.91 27.75
CA SER A 156 -32.33 -21.37 28.78
C SER A 156 -32.32 -22.15 30.11
N THR A 157 -31.75 -23.35 30.13
CA THR A 157 -31.64 -24.20 31.32
C THR A 157 -30.45 -23.82 32.23
N SER A 158 -29.55 -22.93 31.80
CA SER A 158 -28.45 -22.45 32.66
C SER A 158 -28.92 -21.34 33.59
N GLU A 159 -28.78 -21.53 34.90
CA GLU A 159 -29.32 -20.68 35.99
C GLU A 159 -28.80 -19.21 36.03
N HIS A 160 -27.87 -18.82 35.15
CA HIS A 160 -27.26 -17.48 35.18
C HIS A 160 -27.73 -16.60 34.01
N PRO A 161 -28.25 -15.38 34.27
CA PRO A 161 -28.64 -14.45 33.21
C PRO A 161 -27.41 -13.98 32.44
N ARG A 162 -27.31 -14.38 31.17
CA ARG A 162 -26.18 -14.04 30.29
C ARG A 162 -26.16 -12.58 29.87
N THR A 163 -24.97 -11.99 29.82
CA THR A 163 -24.68 -10.64 29.29
C THR A 163 -24.99 -10.56 27.79
N ALA A 164 -25.28 -9.37 27.25
CA ALA A 164 -25.60 -9.17 25.83
C ALA A 164 -24.54 -9.78 24.88
N GLU A 165 -23.25 -9.65 25.23
CA GLU A 165 -22.11 -10.21 24.47
C GLU A 165 -22.13 -11.74 24.36
N GLN A 166 -22.61 -12.43 25.40
CA GLN A 166 -22.72 -13.89 25.41
C GLN A 166 -23.86 -14.37 24.51
N LYS A 167 -24.96 -13.60 24.45
CA LYS A 167 -26.08 -13.86 23.54
C LYS A 167 -25.68 -13.64 22.07
N GLU A 168 -24.81 -12.67 21.81
CA GLU A 168 -24.24 -12.41 20.50
C GLU A 168 -23.22 -13.49 20.09
N ALA A 169 -22.44 -14.02 21.03
CA ALA A 169 -21.47 -15.10 20.80
C ALA A 169 -22.11 -16.46 20.50
N ASP A 170 -23.34 -16.72 20.96
CA ASP A 170 -24.06 -17.99 20.77
C ASP A 170 -24.59 -18.21 19.34
N GLY A 171 -24.47 -17.23 18.44
CA GLY A 171 -24.47 -17.46 16.98
C GLY A 171 -25.68 -18.21 16.41
N LEU A 172 -26.88 -17.86 16.86
CA LEU A 172 -28.12 -18.56 16.51
C LEU A 172 -28.66 -18.32 15.11
N LEU A 173 -27.91 -17.65 14.23
CA LEU A 173 -28.16 -17.69 12.80
C LEU A 173 -26.83 -17.74 12.07
N LEU A 174 -26.51 -18.95 11.62
CA LEU A 174 -25.50 -19.22 10.62
C LEU A 174 -25.74 -18.28 9.44
N LEU A 175 -24.68 -17.59 8.99
CA LEU A 175 -24.58 -17.04 7.64
C LEU A 175 -24.65 -18.20 6.64
N THR A 176 -25.85 -18.76 6.49
CA THR A 176 -26.21 -19.51 5.30
C THR A 176 -26.00 -18.55 4.15
N LYS A 177 -25.22 -18.98 3.14
CA LYS A 177 -25.12 -18.25 1.87
C LYS A 177 -26.55 -18.04 1.39
N ILE A 178 -27.03 -16.79 1.48
CA ILE A 178 -28.26 -16.41 0.81
C ILE A 178 -27.97 -16.63 -0.68
N PRO A 179 -28.82 -17.37 -1.42
CA PRO A 179 -28.64 -17.57 -2.85
C PRO A 179 -28.51 -16.19 -3.49
N TRP A 180 -27.37 -15.97 -4.14
CA TRP A 180 -27.01 -14.72 -4.78
C TRP A 180 -28.08 -14.36 -5.80
N ASN A 181 -28.85 -13.30 -5.55
CA ASN A 181 -29.76 -12.73 -6.53
C ASN A 181 -29.08 -11.51 -7.17
N PRO A 182 -28.58 -11.63 -8.42
CA PRO A 182 -27.85 -10.56 -9.09
C PRO A 182 -28.72 -9.31 -9.37
N GLU A 183 -30.04 -9.38 -9.22
CA GLU A 183 -30.94 -8.26 -9.49
C GLU A 183 -31.16 -7.33 -8.29
N LEU A 184 -30.69 -7.70 -7.09
CA LEU A 184 -30.79 -6.85 -5.89
C LEU A 184 -29.77 -5.70 -5.87
N CYS A 185 -28.66 -5.83 -6.61
CA CYS A 185 -27.73 -4.73 -6.85
C CYS A 185 -28.29 -3.87 -7.98
N GLN A 186 -29.21 -2.99 -7.62
CA GLN A 186 -29.71 -1.97 -8.54
C GLN A 186 -28.53 -1.09 -8.99
N VAL A 187 -28.20 -1.25 -10.27
CA VAL A 187 -27.57 -0.32 -11.24
C VAL A 187 -26.31 0.43 -10.76
N PRO A 188 -25.18 0.37 -11.49
CA PRO A 188 -24.07 1.30 -11.25
C PRO A 188 -24.60 2.73 -11.41
N VAL A 189 -24.62 3.50 -10.33
CA VAL A 189 -24.91 4.94 -10.38
C VAL A 189 -23.84 5.55 -11.26
N VAL A 190 -24.23 5.91 -12.49
CA VAL A 190 -23.36 6.70 -13.38
C VAL A 190 -23.10 8.00 -12.64
N PRO A 191 -21.82 8.34 -12.33
CA PRO A 191 -21.51 9.54 -11.55
C PRO A 191 -22.10 10.76 -12.25
N SER A 192 -22.67 11.68 -11.47
CA SER A 192 -23.24 12.91 -12.04
C SER A 192 -22.16 13.75 -12.72
N GLU A 193 -22.55 14.65 -13.64
CA GLU A 193 -21.60 15.50 -14.37
C GLU A 193 -20.68 16.31 -13.43
N GLU A 194 -21.22 16.74 -12.27
CA GLU A 194 -20.44 17.42 -11.22
C GLU A 194 -19.39 16.51 -10.57
N GLU A 195 -19.71 15.24 -10.36
CA GLU A 195 -18.79 14.25 -9.81
C GLU A 195 -17.72 13.85 -10.82
N GLN A 196 -18.08 13.74 -12.10
CA GLN A 196 -17.12 13.52 -13.18
C GLN A 196 -16.11 14.67 -13.29
N GLY A 197 -16.56 15.91 -13.13
CA GLY A 197 -15.68 17.10 -13.11
C GLY A 197 -14.74 17.16 -11.90
N ARG A 198 -15.07 16.50 -10.78
CA ARG A 198 -14.18 16.36 -9.61
C ARG A 198 -13.15 15.25 -9.79
N ILE A 199 -13.53 14.16 -10.47
CA ILE A 199 -12.64 13.02 -10.76
C ILE A 199 -11.58 13.42 -11.81
N HIS A 200 -11.97 14.27 -12.77
CA HIS A 200 -11.10 14.78 -13.82
C HIS A 200 -11.19 16.31 -13.91
N PRO A 201 -10.43 17.07 -13.09
CA PRO A 201 -10.41 18.52 -13.24
C PRO A 201 -9.84 18.89 -14.63
N PRO A 202 -10.39 19.92 -15.30
CA PRO A 202 -9.85 20.38 -16.57
C PRO A 202 -8.41 20.85 -16.38
N CYS A 203 -7.47 20.20 -17.07
CA CYS A 203 -6.06 20.58 -17.08
C CYS A 203 -5.90 21.95 -17.76
N ALA A 204 -6.05 23.03 -17.01
CA ALA A 204 -5.63 24.37 -17.42
C ALA A 204 -4.11 24.50 -17.22
N VAL A 205 -3.32 23.65 -17.87
CA VAL A 205 -1.88 23.91 -18.02
C VAL A 205 -1.75 24.74 -19.29
N ALA A 206 -1.68 26.05 -19.12
CA ALA A 206 -1.46 26.98 -20.22
C ALA A 206 -0.15 26.63 -20.95
N SER A 207 -0.26 26.00 -22.12
CA SER A 207 0.78 25.97 -23.14
C SER A 207 0.50 27.10 -24.12
N SER A 208 1.26 28.19 -24.05
CA SER A 208 1.44 29.04 -25.22
C SER A 208 2.42 28.34 -26.16
N ASP A 209 2.01 28.11 -27.40
CA ASP A 209 2.83 27.57 -28.50
C ASP A 209 3.34 26.11 -28.33
N ASP A 210 2.52 25.20 -27.76
CA ASP A 210 2.81 23.77 -27.60
C ASP A 210 4.10 23.40 -26.84
N LEU A 211 4.79 24.40 -26.28
CA LEU A 211 5.99 24.23 -25.47
C LEU A 211 5.68 24.55 -24.01
N ILE A 212 5.94 23.58 -23.15
CA ILE A 212 5.89 23.77 -21.70
C ILE A 212 7.09 24.66 -21.34
N VAL A 213 6.87 25.97 -21.23
CA VAL A 213 7.86 26.92 -20.73
C VAL A 213 8.08 26.64 -19.24
N LYS A 214 9.21 26.03 -18.91
CA LYS A 214 9.62 25.89 -17.51
C LYS A 214 10.00 27.28 -16.97
N PRO A 215 9.45 27.74 -15.83
CA PRO A 215 9.84 29.02 -15.26
C PRO A 215 11.35 29.04 -14.97
N ASN A 216 12.00 30.16 -15.31
CA ASN A 216 13.44 30.39 -15.30
C ASN A 216 14.19 29.59 -14.21
N LEU A 217 15.21 28.86 -14.68
CA LEU A 217 16.04 27.91 -13.91
C LEU A 217 17.23 28.55 -13.21
N ASP A 218 17.42 29.87 -13.32
CA ASP A 218 18.43 30.60 -12.56
C ASP A 218 17.92 30.81 -11.12
N ARG A 219 18.14 29.80 -10.29
CA ARG A 219 17.66 29.76 -8.90
C ARG A 219 18.84 29.53 -7.98
N ASP A 220 18.92 30.31 -6.92
CA ASP A 220 19.91 30.12 -5.85
C ASP A 220 19.60 28.90 -4.97
N LYS A 221 18.56 28.14 -5.29
CA LYS A 221 18.01 27.07 -4.46
C LYS A 221 17.69 25.86 -5.32
N TYR A 222 18.32 24.73 -5.00
CA TYR A 222 18.12 23.45 -5.67
C TYR A 222 17.50 22.47 -4.69
N TYR A 223 16.54 21.67 -5.17
CA TYR A 223 15.96 20.57 -4.41
C TYR A 223 16.52 19.26 -4.95
N ILE A 224 17.38 18.60 -4.18
CA ILE A 224 17.94 17.29 -4.52
C ILE A 224 17.13 16.23 -3.77
N ARG A 225 16.47 15.34 -4.50
CA ARG A 225 15.81 14.16 -3.93
C ARG A 225 16.86 13.07 -3.77
N ARG A 226 17.05 12.56 -2.56
CA ARG A 226 17.92 11.40 -2.35
C ARG A 226 17.11 10.10 -2.39
N SER A 227 17.74 9.03 -2.86
CA SER A 227 17.18 7.68 -2.93
C SER A 227 17.05 6.98 -1.57
N ASP A 228 17.77 7.44 -0.55
CA ASP A 228 17.76 6.87 0.81
C ASP A 228 16.68 7.47 1.72
N ALA A 229 16.15 8.66 1.40
CA ALA A 229 15.12 9.34 2.20
C ALA A 229 13.93 9.77 1.33
N PRO A 230 13.10 8.81 0.89
CA PRO A 230 11.97 9.05 0.02
C PRO A 230 10.86 9.85 0.73
N GLY A 231 10.84 11.16 0.51
CA GLY A 231 9.94 12.11 1.16
C GLY A 231 10.65 13.37 1.68
N LEU A 232 11.99 13.34 1.74
CA LEU A 232 12.82 14.48 2.08
C LEU A 232 13.56 15.00 0.84
N TYR A 233 13.50 16.31 0.65
CA TYR A 233 14.29 17.03 -0.33
C TYR A 233 15.41 17.78 0.38
N TRP A 234 16.61 17.69 -0.16
CA TRP A 234 17.71 18.56 0.20
C TRP A 234 17.52 19.88 -0.52
N LYS A 235 17.15 20.91 0.21
CA LYS A 235 17.19 22.28 -0.27
C LYS A 235 18.62 22.78 -0.10
N VAL A 236 19.36 22.78 -1.20
CA VAL A 236 20.72 23.32 -1.30
C VAL A 236 20.60 24.78 -1.69
N ILE A 237 21.00 25.67 -0.78
CA ILE A 237 21.07 27.11 -1.04
C ILE A 237 22.50 27.43 -1.49
N LEU A 238 22.64 27.94 -2.72
CA LEU A 238 23.89 28.45 -3.26
C LEU A 238 24.08 29.90 -2.81
N GLU A 239 25.33 30.28 -2.55
CA GLU A 239 25.69 31.68 -2.32
C GLU A 239 25.63 32.40 -3.68
N GLN A 240 24.81 33.45 -3.78
CA GLN A 240 24.81 34.32 -4.96
C GLN A 240 26.18 34.97 -5.07
N LYS A 241 26.89 34.72 -6.17
CA LYS A 241 28.12 35.47 -6.47
C LYS A 241 27.67 36.87 -6.85
N SER A 242 27.84 37.85 -5.95
CA SER A 242 27.54 39.25 -6.25
C SER A 242 28.27 39.63 -7.53
N LEU A 243 27.51 39.95 -8.57
CA LEU A 243 28.03 40.60 -9.77
C LEU A 243 28.71 41.88 -9.32
N SER A 244 30.04 41.86 -9.35
CA SER A 244 30.88 43.04 -9.23
C SER A 244 30.43 44.05 -10.28
N SER A 245 29.97 45.21 -9.83
CA SER A 245 29.73 46.38 -10.65
C SER A 245 31.03 46.80 -11.34
N GLU A 246 31.27 46.33 -12.56
CA GLU A 246 32.16 47.01 -13.50
C GLU A 246 31.38 48.21 -14.05
N ASN A 247 31.73 49.41 -13.57
CA ASN A 247 31.28 50.67 -14.17
C ASN A 247 31.92 50.81 -15.56
N PRO A 248 31.16 50.86 -16.67
CA PRO A 248 31.71 51.26 -17.95
C PRO A 248 31.90 52.78 -17.96
N SER A 249 33.16 53.17 -18.07
CA SER A 249 33.73 54.44 -18.51
C SER A 249 32.78 55.43 -19.22
N GLU A 250 32.71 56.64 -18.69
CA GLU A 250 32.25 57.84 -19.40
C GLU A 250 33.18 58.15 -20.59
N VAL A 251 32.59 58.22 -21.78
CA VAL A 251 33.20 58.81 -22.98
C VAL A 251 32.57 60.19 -23.20
N ASN A 252 33.43 61.20 -23.19
CA ASN A 252 33.13 62.63 -23.36
C ASN A 252 32.35 62.98 -24.64
N PRO A 253 31.52 64.04 -24.63
CA PRO A 253 31.21 64.81 -25.81
C PRO A 253 32.09 66.08 -25.92
N ILE A 254 32.54 66.27 -27.16
CA ILE A 254 33.29 67.38 -27.76
C ILE A 254 32.71 68.76 -27.43
N LYS A 255 33.58 69.70 -27.04
CA LYS A 255 33.65 71.08 -27.56
C LYS A 255 34.99 71.71 -27.25
#